data_AF-A0A973TM44-F1
#
_entry.id   AF-A0A973TM44-F1
#
_cell.length_a   1.000
_cell.length_b   1.000
_cell.length_c   1.000
_cell.angle_alpha   90.00
_cell.angle_beta   90.00
_cell.angle_gamma   90.00
#
_symmetry.space_group_name_H-M   'P 1'
#
loop_
_entity.id
_entity.type
_entity.pdbx_description
1 polymer ?
#
loop_
_entity_poly.entity_id
_entity_poly.type
_entity_poly.pdbx_seq_one_letter_code
_entity_poly.pdbx_strand_id
1 'polypeptide(L)'
;SVADQANTVSVGSAGNERRVTNVAAGTAATDAANVAQVNAAVTTANTYTDASSARTLHTAQAYTDVAAANTLTSANAYTDGQIKAVMQVQEDFTARMNQQDRRIDREGAMQSAMSMMTASAAGIDAPNRLAAGTGFQGGEAALSIGYQHAFGDTKTLTIGASATDSETTWGVGYGIGW
;
A
#
# COMPACT_ATOMS: atom_id res chain seq x y z
N SER A 1 -41.59 -71.59 -26.94
CA SER A 1 -41.08 -70.73 -25.86
C SER A 1 -41.18 -71.50 -24.56
N VAL A 2 -40.59 -70.99 -23.47
CA VAL A 2 -40.66 -71.57 -22.12
C VAL A 2 -41.15 -70.48 -21.17
N ALA A 3 -42.24 -70.72 -20.46
CA ALA A 3 -42.75 -69.87 -19.39
C ALA A 3 -42.56 -70.63 -18.07
N ASP A 4 -41.70 -70.10 -17.19
CA ASP A 4 -41.28 -70.73 -15.94
C ASP A 4 -41.90 -70.07 -14.68
N GLN A 5 -42.77 -69.08 -14.87
CA GLN A 5 -43.50 -68.36 -13.82
C GLN A 5 -45.01 -68.33 -14.09
N ALA A 6 -45.82 -68.40 -13.03
CA ALA A 6 -47.26 -68.26 -13.13
C ALA A 6 -47.67 -66.87 -13.65
N ASN A 7 -48.79 -66.80 -14.38
CA ASN A 7 -49.35 -65.56 -14.94
C ASN A 7 -48.45 -64.83 -15.93
N THR A 8 -47.68 -65.56 -16.76
CA THR A 8 -46.79 -64.98 -17.77
C THR A 8 -47.09 -65.47 -19.18
N VAL A 9 -46.74 -64.64 -20.16
CA VAL A 9 -46.66 -65.01 -21.58
C VAL A 9 -45.20 -64.98 -22.00
N SER A 10 -44.67 -66.11 -22.48
CA SER A 10 -43.29 -66.20 -22.93
C SER A 10 -43.18 -66.13 -24.46
N VAL A 11 -42.33 -65.22 -24.95
CA VAL A 11 -42.02 -65.03 -26.37
C VAL A 11 -40.75 -65.77 -26.82
N GLY A 12 -40.12 -66.56 -25.94
CA GLY A 12 -38.84 -67.19 -26.24
C GLY A 12 -38.39 -68.23 -25.22
N SER A 13 -37.11 -68.55 -25.27
CA SER A 13 -36.37 -69.24 -24.23
C SER A 13 -34.98 -68.58 -24.18
N ALA A 14 -34.19 -68.82 -23.14
CA ALA A 14 -32.87 -68.20 -23.02
C ALA A 14 -32.04 -68.40 -24.31
N GLY A 15 -31.53 -67.30 -24.86
CA GLY A 15 -30.75 -67.25 -26.10
C GLY A 15 -31.54 -67.43 -27.39
N ASN A 16 -32.88 -67.56 -27.31
CA ASN A 16 -33.80 -67.71 -28.44
C ASN A 16 -35.03 -66.80 -28.26
N GLU A 17 -34.79 -65.55 -27.85
CA GLU A 17 -35.80 -64.51 -27.67
C GLU A 17 -36.35 -64.03 -29.03
N ARG A 18 -37.64 -63.71 -29.07
CA ARG A 18 -38.29 -63.14 -30.26
C ARG A 18 -38.64 -61.68 -30.00
N ARG A 19 -38.47 -60.83 -31.02
CA ARG A 19 -39.00 -59.46 -30.98
C ARG A 19 -40.52 -59.48 -31.15
N VAL A 20 -41.22 -58.62 -30.42
CA VAL A 20 -42.62 -58.28 -30.68
C VAL A 20 -42.62 -57.03 -31.57
N THR A 21 -43.26 -57.13 -32.74
CA THR A 21 -43.25 -56.06 -33.75
C THR A 21 -44.66 -55.51 -33.97
N ASN A 22 -44.77 -54.33 -34.59
CA ASN A 22 -46.04 -53.62 -34.80
C ASN A 22 -46.79 -53.27 -33.50
N VAL A 23 -46.02 -52.95 -32.44
CA VAL A 23 -46.56 -52.51 -31.16
C VAL A 23 -46.90 -51.01 -31.26
N ALA A 24 -48.19 -50.70 -31.27
CA ALA A 24 -48.68 -49.32 -31.15
C ALA A 24 -48.23 -48.69 -29.82
N ALA A 25 -48.22 -47.36 -29.75
CA ALA A 25 -47.83 -46.67 -28.52
C ALA A 25 -48.82 -46.99 -27.38
N GLY A 26 -48.30 -47.42 -26.23
CA GLY A 26 -49.11 -47.67 -25.03
C GLY A 26 -49.67 -46.37 -24.46
N THR A 27 -50.88 -46.43 -23.89
CA THR A 27 -51.61 -45.28 -23.33
C THR A 27 -52.02 -45.49 -21.88
N ALA A 28 -52.40 -46.70 -21.49
CA ALA A 28 -52.68 -47.07 -20.11
C ALA A 28 -51.40 -47.48 -19.37
N ALA A 29 -51.43 -47.41 -18.03
CA ALA A 29 -50.27 -47.74 -17.19
C ALA A 29 -49.78 -49.20 -17.35
N THR A 30 -50.63 -50.10 -17.84
CA THR A 30 -50.33 -51.52 -18.06
C THR A 30 -50.07 -51.87 -19.52
N ASP A 31 -50.02 -50.88 -20.43
CA ASP A 31 -49.70 -51.12 -21.83
C ASP A 31 -48.19 -51.30 -22.02
N ALA A 32 -47.81 -52.10 -23.02
CA ALA A 32 -46.41 -52.21 -23.41
C ALA A 32 -45.92 -50.91 -24.07
N ALA A 33 -44.78 -50.38 -23.61
CA ALA A 33 -44.12 -49.28 -24.29
C ALA A 33 -43.36 -49.77 -25.53
N ASN A 34 -43.48 -49.06 -26.64
CA ASN A 34 -42.65 -49.32 -27.81
C ASN A 34 -41.33 -48.53 -27.77
N VAL A 35 -40.39 -48.86 -28.67
CA VAL A 35 -39.06 -48.23 -28.73
C VAL A 35 -39.13 -46.72 -28.95
N ALA A 36 -40.14 -46.22 -29.68
CA ALA A 36 -40.30 -44.79 -29.92
C ALA A 36 -40.61 -44.02 -28.61
N GLN A 37 -41.47 -44.57 -27.75
CA GLN A 37 -41.76 -43.99 -26.42
C GLN A 37 -40.52 -43.98 -25.53
N VAL A 38 -39.73 -45.06 -25.53
CA VAL A 38 -38.46 -45.13 -24.78
C VAL A 38 -37.46 -44.08 -25.28
N ASN A 39 -37.28 -43.97 -26.59
CA ASN A 39 -36.36 -42.98 -27.18
C ASN A 39 -36.79 -41.53 -26.90
N ALA A 40 -38.09 -41.25 -26.89
CA ALA A 40 -38.62 -39.93 -26.53
C ALA A 40 -38.35 -39.59 -25.06
N ALA A 41 -38.51 -40.56 -24.15
CA ALA A 41 -38.17 -40.39 -22.74
C ALA A 41 -36.66 -40.14 -22.54
N VAL A 42 -35.79 -40.89 -23.22
CA VAL A 42 -34.33 -40.67 -23.20
C VAL A 42 -33.96 -39.28 -23.72
N THR A 43 -34.58 -38.85 -24.82
CA THR A 43 -34.34 -37.50 -25.38
C THR A 43 -34.71 -36.40 -24.39
N THR A 44 -35.83 -36.57 -23.70
CA THR A 44 -36.29 -35.64 -22.66
C THR A 44 -35.32 -35.62 -21.48
N ALA A 45 -34.88 -36.79 -21.02
CA ALA A 45 -33.92 -36.92 -19.92
C ALA A 45 -32.56 -36.29 -20.26
N ASN A 46 -32.05 -36.49 -21.48
CA ASN A 46 -30.82 -35.88 -21.95
C ASN A 46 -30.96 -34.35 -22.00
N THR A 47 -32.03 -33.84 -22.61
CA THR A 47 -32.31 -32.39 -22.68
C THR A 47 -32.37 -31.76 -21.29
N TYR A 48 -33.06 -32.42 -20.34
CA TYR A 48 -33.12 -31.96 -18.96
C TYR A 48 -31.73 -31.92 -18.31
N THR A 49 -30.94 -32.98 -18.49
CA THR A 49 -29.59 -33.12 -17.92
C THR A 49 -28.62 -32.09 -18.50
N ASP A 50 -28.65 -31.87 -19.81
CA ASP A 50 -27.82 -30.88 -20.50
C ASP A 50 -28.15 -29.47 -20.01
N ALA A 51 -29.44 -29.15 -19.92
CA ALA A 51 -29.89 -27.86 -19.41
C ALA A 51 -29.48 -27.66 -17.94
N SER A 52 -29.54 -28.71 -17.12
CA SER A 52 -29.13 -28.66 -15.71
C SER A 52 -27.62 -28.46 -15.57
N SER A 53 -26.84 -29.14 -16.40
CA SER A 53 -25.39 -29.04 -16.45
C SER A 53 -24.96 -27.64 -16.88
N ALA A 54 -25.61 -27.08 -17.92
CA ALA A 54 -25.37 -25.71 -18.38
C ALA A 54 -25.67 -24.67 -17.29
N ARG A 55 -26.78 -24.82 -16.55
CA ARG A 55 -27.11 -23.94 -15.41
C ARG A 55 -26.07 -24.02 -14.30
N THR A 56 -25.63 -25.23 -13.96
CA THR A 56 -24.60 -25.45 -12.92
C THR A 56 -23.28 -24.81 -13.34
N LEU A 57 -22.84 -25.02 -14.58
CA LEU A 57 -21.62 -24.42 -15.11
C LEU A 57 -21.70 -22.89 -15.10
N HIS A 58 -22.82 -22.33 -15.57
CA HIS A 58 -23.03 -20.88 -15.57
C HIS A 58 -22.99 -20.29 -14.15
N THR A 59 -23.63 -20.95 -13.18
CA THR A 59 -23.63 -20.52 -11.77
C THR A 59 -22.21 -20.58 -11.19
N ALA A 60 -21.46 -21.64 -11.49
CA ALA A 60 -20.08 -21.78 -11.04
C ALA A 60 -19.17 -20.70 -11.65
N GLN A 61 -19.30 -20.42 -12.94
CA GLN A 61 -18.56 -19.34 -13.62
C GLN A 61 -18.85 -17.99 -12.97
N ALA A 62 -20.13 -17.65 -12.79
CA ALA A 62 -20.52 -16.39 -12.15
C ALA A 62 -19.97 -16.27 -10.72
N TYR A 63 -19.99 -17.35 -9.94
CA TYR A 63 -19.40 -17.37 -8.60
C TYR A 63 -17.88 -17.15 -8.64
N THR A 64 -17.17 -17.83 -9.53
CA THR A 64 -15.72 -17.69 -9.71
C THR A 64 -15.35 -16.28 -10.17
N ASP A 65 -16.09 -15.68 -11.09
CA ASP A 65 -15.86 -14.32 -11.59
C ASP A 65 -16.01 -13.28 -10.46
N VAL A 66 -17.07 -13.41 -9.65
CA VAL A 66 -17.28 -12.56 -8.48
C VAL A 66 -16.17 -12.73 -7.45
N ALA A 67 -15.78 -13.98 -7.15
CA ALA A 67 -14.70 -14.25 -6.21
C ALA A 67 -13.37 -13.66 -6.69
N ALA A 68 -13.03 -13.84 -7.96
CA ALA A 68 -11.82 -13.28 -8.57
C ALA A 68 -11.82 -11.75 -8.54
N ALA A 69 -12.95 -11.12 -8.88
CA ALA A 69 -13.09 -9.66 -8.82
C ALA A 69 -12.93 -9.11 -7.38
N ASN A 70 -13.51 -9.79 -6.39
CA ASN A 70 -13.37 -9.42 -4.98
C ASN A 70 -11.93 -9.55 -4.48
N THR A 71 -11.25 -10.65 -4.85
CA THR A 71 -9.83 -10.85 -4.51
C THR A 71 -8.96 -9.77 -5.15
N LEU A 72 -9.17 -9.45 -6.42
CA LEU A 72 -8.41 -8.39 -7.12
C LEU A 72 -8.64 -7.01 -6.48
N THR A 73 -9.89 -6.68 -6.16
CA THR A 73 -10.25 -5.43 -5.48
C THR A 73 -9.56 -5.31 -4.12
N SER A 74 -9.58 -6.40 -3.34
CA SER A 74 -8.94 -6.43 -2.02
C SER A 74 -7.42 -6.31 -2.12
N ALA A 75 -6.80 -6.99 -3.09
CA ALA A 75 -5.37 -6.91 -3.33
C ALA A 75 -4.94 -5.50 -3.77
N ASN A 76 -5.68 -4.87 -4.69
CA ASN A 76 -5.42 -3.49 -5.10
C ASN A 76 -5.58 -2.52 -3.94
N ALA A 77 -6.63 -2.64 -3.14
CA ALA A 77 -6.84 -1.79 -1.97
C ALA A 77 -5.69 -1.92 -0.94
N TYR A 78 -5.18 -3.13 -0.73
CA TYR A 78 -4.02 -3.36 0.13
C TYR A 78 -2.76 -2.71 -0.45
N THR A 79 -2.45 -2.96 -1.72
CA THR A 79 -1.29 -2.39 -2.41
C THR A 79 -1.32 -0.87 -2.43
N ASP A 80 -2.47 -0.27 -2.75
CA ASP A 80 -2.67 1.18 -2.74
C ASP A 80 -2.47 1.76 -1.34
N GLY A 81 -2.92 1.06 -0.31
CA GLY A 81 -2.69 1.42 1.09
C GLY A 81 -1.20 1.42 1.46
N GLN A 82 -0.46 0.37 1.05
CA GLN A 82 0.99 0.29 1.27
C GLN A 82 1.74 1.39 0.51
N ILE A 83 1.38 1.66 -0.75
CA ILE A 83 2.00 2.71 -1.57
C ILE A 83 1.77 4.08 -0.94
N LYS A 84 0.54 4.37 -0.46
CA LYS A 84 0.25 5.62 0.25
C LYS A 84 1.10 5.79 1.51
N ALA A 85 1.27 4.73 2.29
CA ALA A 85 2.12 4.78 3.48
C ALA A 85 3.58 5.09 3.13
N VAL A 86 4.12 4.50 2.06
CA VAL A 86 5.48 4.78 1.60
C VAL A 86 5.61 6.22 1.09
N MET A 87 4.64 6.72 0.32
CA MET A 87 4.63 8.11 -0.15
C MET A 87 4.61 9.11 1.00
N GLN A 88 3.83 8.84 2.05
CA GLN A 88 3.80 9.70 3.26
C GLN A 88 5.15 9.74 3.97
N VAL A 89 5.81 8.58 4.12
CA VAL A 89 7.16 8.53 4.72
C VAL A 89 8.16 9.34 3.89
N GLN A 90 8.04 9.31 2.56
CA GLN A 90 8.90 10.08 1.67
C GLN A 90 8.65 11.60 1.78
N GLU A 91 7.38 12.02 1.86
CA GLU A 91 7.01 13.43 2.07
C GLU A 91 7.50 13.94 3.42
N ASP A 92 7.27 13.19 4.49
CA ASP A 92 7.73 13.51 5.85
C ASP A 92 9.26 13.62 5.91
N PHE A 93 9.97 12.71 5.26
CA PHE A 93 11.43 12.77 5.17
C PHE A 93 11.89 14.03 4.44
N THR A 94 11.28 14.35 3.31
CA THR A 94 11.62 15.54 2.51
C THR A 94 11.36 16.83 3.29
N ALA A 95 10.22 16.91 4.00
CA ALA A 95 9.88 18.06 4.83
C ALA A 95 10.89 18.24 5.98
N ARG A 96 11.27 17.15 6.66
CA ARG A 96 12.28 17.17 7.72
C ARG A 96 13.66 17.55 7.19
N MET A 97 14.05 17.03 6.03
CA MET A 97 15.32 17.38 5.38
C MET A 97 15.37 18.87 5.06
N ASN A 98 14.33 19.42 4.43
CA ASN A 98 14.25 20.86 4.15
C ASN A 98 14.26 21.72 5.43
N GLN A 99 13.66 21.23 6.52
CA GLN A 99 13.73 21.91 7.82
C GLN A 99 15.14 21.88 8.41
N GLN A 100 15.84 20.75 8.27
CA GLN A 100 17.23 20.60 8.70
C GLN A 100 18.17 21.48 7.88
N ASP A 101 18.03 21.50 6.56
CA ASP A 101 18.86 22.32 5.66
C ASP A 101 18.78 23.80 6.06
N ARG A 102 17.57 24.33 6.25
CA ARG A 102 17.38 25.71 6.73
C ARG A 102 17.98 25.97 8.11
N ARG A 103 17.91 25.00 9.02
CA ARG A 103 18.54 25.14 10.36
C ARG A 103 20.07 25.17 10.23
N ILE A 104 20.65 24.35 9.37
CA ILE A 104 22.09 24.36 9.10
C ILE A 104 22.51 25.72 8.52
N ASP A 105 21.74 26.27 7.59
CA ASP A 105 22.00 27.59 7.02
C ASP A 105 21.93 28.70 8.08
N ARG A 106 20.93 28.67 8.96
CA ARG A 106 20.84 29.59 10.11
C ARG A 106 22.01 29.46 11.08
N GLU A 107 22.40 28.24 11.42
CA GLU A 107 23.53 27.98 12.32
C GLU A 107 24.83 28.53 11.73
N GLY A 108 25.05 28.34 10.42
CA GLY A 108 26.22 28.86 9.74
C GLY A 108 26.22 30.40 9.60
N ALA A 109 25.05 31.01 9.35
CA ALA A 109 24.89 32.46 9.41
C ALA A 109 25.19 32.99 10.83
N MET A 110 24.68 32.33 11.87
CA MET A 110 24.93 32.68 13.28
C MET A 110 26.41 32.58 13.67
N GLN A 111 27.09 31.51 13.26
CA GLN A 111 28.53 31.35 13.49
C GLN A 111 29.33 32.45 12.77
N SER A 112 28.96 32.75 11.51
CA SER A 112 29.58 33.85 10.76
C SER A 112 29.36 35.19 11.45
N ALA A 113 28.15 35.45 11.93
CA ALA A 113 27.82 36.66 12.69
C ALA A 113 28.68 36.76 13.96
N MET A 114 28.73 35.70 14.78
CA MET A 114 29.53 35.66 16.00
C MET A 114 31.04 35.79 15.74
N SER A 115 31.53 35.23 14.64
CA SER A 115 32.92 35.38 14.20
C SER A 115 33.23 36.83 13.86
N MET A 116 32.39 37.46 13.04
CA MET A 116 32.52 38.88 12.68
C MET A 116 32.40 39.80 13.90
N MET A 117 31.48 39.51 14.83
CA MET A 117 31.35 40.20 16.11
C MET A 117 32.65 40.11 16.90
N THR A 118 33.17 38.91 17.12
CA THR A 118 34.41 38.69 17.89
C THR A 118 35.61 39.39 17.23
N ALA A 119 35.71 39.30 15.90
CA ALA A 119 36.77 39.94 15.13
C ALA A 119 36.69 41.47 15.17
N SER A 120 35.48 42.05 15.11
CA SER A 120 35.28 43.51 15.09
C SER A 120 35.82 44.22 16.33
N ALA A 121 35.88 43.51 17.46
CA ALA A 121 36.38 44.04 18.72
C ALA A 121 37.81 43.58 19.07
N ALA A 122 38.46 42.77 18.23
CA ALA A 122 39.82 42.27 18.46
C ALA A 122 40.92 43.34 18.35
N GLY A 123 40.59 44.55 17.88
CA GLY A 123 41.53 45.69 17.76
C GLY A 123 41.22 46.87 18.69
N ILE A 124 40.27 46.73 19.61
CA ILE A 124 39.88 47.80 20.54
C ILE A 124 40.65 47.64 21.85
N ASP A 125 41.57 48.57 22.14
CA ASP A 125 42.36 48.58 23.37
C ASP A 125 41.55 49.15 24.55
N ALA A 126 40.58 48.36 25.03
CA ALA A 126 39.75 48.71 26.17
C ALA A 126 39.45 47.47 27.03
N PRO A 127 39.47 47.59 28.38
CA PRO A 127 39.15 46.47 29.28
C PRO A 127 37.75 45.90 29.11
N ASN A 128 36.77 46.71 28.69
CA ASN A 128 35.39 46.29 28.43
C ASN A 128 35.02 46.71 27.01
N ARG A 129 34.52 45.77 26.20
CA ARG A 129 34.16 46.03 24.81
C ARG A 129 32.83 45.37 24.45
N LEU A 130 32.07 46.08 23.62
CA LEU A 130 30.83 45.60 23.02
C LEU A 130 31.05 45.44 21.53
N ALA A 131 30.51 44.37 20.98
CA ALA A 131 30.63 44.06 19.57
C ALA A 131 29.28 43.60 19.02
N ALA A 132 29.09 43.84 17.72
CA ALA A 132 27.98 43.31 16.96
C ALA A 132 28.49 42.78 15.63
N GLY A 133 27.88 41.73 15.11
CA GLY A 133 28.27 41.12 13.84
C GLY A 133 27.06 40.58 13.11
N THR A 134 27.13 40.55 11.79
CA THR A 134 26.12 39.94 10.93
C THR A 134 26.73 38.82 10.13
N GLY A 135 25.94 37.82 9.77
CA GLY A 135 26.37 36.68 8.98
C GLY A 135 25.28 36.26 8.03
N PHE A 136 25.67 35.71 6.89
CA PHE A 136 24.76 35.28 5.83
C PHE A 136 25.20 33.90 5.34
N GLN A 137 24.27 32.96 5.21
CA GLN A 137 24.52 31.63 4.66
C GLN A 137 23.22 31.06 4.08
N GLY A 138 23.28 30.44 2.89
CA GLY A 138 22.14 29.72 2.32
C GLY A 138 20.92 30.57 1.90
N GLY A 139 20.91 31.87 2.16
CA GLY A 139 19.73 32.74 2.03
C GLY A 139 19.27 33.32 3.37
N GLU A 140 19.86 32.85 4.46
CA GLU A 140 19.51 33.17 5.84
C GLU A 140 20.51 34.18 6.39
N ALA A 141 20.00 35.12 7.19
CA ALA A 141 20.79 36.14 7.85
C ALA A 141 20.71 35.97 9.37
N ALA A 142 21.82 36.27 10.04
CA ALA A 142 21.90 36.29 11.50
C ALA A 142 22.51 37.58 12.00
N LEU A 143 22.05 38.03 13.16
CA LEU A 143 22.64 39.12 13.92
C LEU A 143 23.22 38.57 15.22
N SER A 144 24.37 39.09 15.62
CA SER A 144 25.02 38.74 16.88
C SER A 144 25.44 39.99 17.63
N ILE A 145 25.41 39.88 18.95
CA ILE A 145 25.86 40.89 19.90
C ILE A 145 26.68 40.21 20.98
N GLY A 146 27.70 40.89 21.47
CA GLY A 146 28.58 40.31 22.47
C GLY A 146 29.29 41.34 23.32
N TYR A 147 29.64 40.87 24.51
CA TYR A 147 30.43 41.58 25.49
C TYR A 147 31.75 40.84 25.68
N GLN A 148 32.85 41.57 25.74
CA GLN A 148 34.14 40.98 26.01
C GLN A 148 34.88 41.81 27.07
N HIS A 149 35.63 41.11 27.90
CA HIS A 149 36.42 41.69 28.99
C HIS A 149 37.88 41.24 28.88
N ALA A 150 38.82 42.18 28.91
CA ALA A 150 40.25 41.90 28.91
C ALA A 150 40.81 41.92 30.35
N PHE A 151 41.55 40.88 30.71
CA PHE A 151 42.24 40.76 31.99
C PHE A 151 43.74 41.01 31.79
N GLY A 152 44.12 42.30 31.80
CA GLY A 152 45.45 42.73 31.38
C GLY A 152 45.67 42.55 29.88
N ASP A 153 46.92 42.67 29.43
CA ASP A 153 47.24 42.81 28.00
C ASP A 153 47.22 41.50 27.21
N THR A 154 47.11 40.36 27.91
CA THR A 154 47.33 39.04 27.31
C THR A 154 46.14 38.10 27.41
N LYS A 155 45.05 38.45 28.09
CA LYS A 155 43.93 37.53 28.34
C LYS A 155 42.60 38.20 28.05
N THR A 156 41.69 37.50 27.39
CA THR A 156 40.33 38.01 27.17
C THR A 156 39.26 36.95 27.36
N LEU A 157 38.12 37.35 27.91
CA LEU A 157 36.88 36.58 27.98
C LEU A 157 35.85 37.23 27.06
N THR A 158 35.13 36.43 26.29
CA THR A 158 34.09 36.85 25.35
C THR A 158 32.81 36.11 25.68
N ILE A 159 31.68 36.81 25.71
CA ILE A 159 30.34 36.24 25.83
C ILE A 159 29.51 36.86 24.71
N GLY A 160 28.90 36.03 23.87
CA GLY A 160 28.11 36.50 22.73
C GLY A 160 26.81 35.73 22.61
N ALA A 161 25.81 36.37 22.01
CA ALA A 161 24.57 35.75 21.59
C ALA A 161 24.27 36.16 20.14
N SER A 162 23.65 35.26 19.39
CA SER A 162 23.18 35.53 18.03
C SER A 162 21.78 35.00 17.82
N ALA A 163 21.09 35.62 16.88
CA ALA A 163 19.72 35.30 16.53
C ALA A 163 19.51 35.39 15.01
N THR A 164 18.63 34.53 14.53
CA THR A 164 17.95 34.62 13.23
C THR A 164 16.45 34.84 13.48
N ASP A 165 15.63 34.83 12.44
CA ASP A 165 14.17 35.00 12.56
C ASP A 165 13.50 33.93 13.45
N SER A 166 14.10 32.75 13.63
CA SER A 166 13.49 31.67 14.42
C SER A 166 14.45 30.86 15.29
N GLU A 167 15.74 31.18 15.32
CA GLU A 167 16.73 30.46 16.11
C GLU A 167 17.64 31.44 16.85
N THR A 168 18.07 31.06 18.05
CA THR A 168 19.02 31.81 18.86
C THR A 168 20.09 30.89 19.40
N THR A 169 21.31 31.40 19.53
CA THR A 169 22.43 30.68 20.15
C THR A 169 23.30 31.65 20.93
N TRP A 170 24.10 31.14 21.84
CA TRP A 170 25.01 31.90 22.67
C TRP A 170 26.30 31.12 22.89
N GLY A 171 27.37 31.83 23.19
CA GLY A 171 28.69 31.25 23.34
C GLY A 171 29.56 32.05 24.28
N VAL A 172 30.55 31.36 24.85
CA VAL A 172 31.60 31.95 25.66
C VAL A 172 32.94 31.51 25.10
N GLY A 173 33.87 32.45 24.98
CA GLY A 173 35.22 32.20 24.48
C GLY A 173 36.27 32.80 25.41
N TYR A 174 37.44 32.17 25.48
CA TYR A 174 38.57 32.68 26.25
C TYR A 174 39.84 32.60 25.40
N GLY A 175 40.62 33.68 25.38
CA GLY A 175 41.85 33.79 24.60
C GLY A 175 43.04 34.21 25.48
N ILE A 176 44.22 33.65 25.19
CA ILE A 176 45.50 34.03 25.80
C ILE A 176 46.51 34.32 24.68
N GLY A 177 47.25 35.42 24.78
CA GLY A 177 48.46 35.70 24.00
C GLY A 177 49.71 35.65 24.88
N TRP A 178 50.87 35.30 24.33
CA TRP A 178 52.18 35.28 25.01
C TRP A 178 53.27 35.76 24.08
#